data_AF-A0A2N5FPZ2-F1
#
_entry.id   AF-A0A2N5FPZ2-F1
#
_cell.length_a   1.000
_cell.length_b   1.000
_cell.length_c   1.000
_cell.angle_alpha   90.00
_cell.angle_beta   90.00
_cell.angle_gamma   90.00
#
_symmetry.space_group_name_H-M   'P 1'
#
loop_
_entity.id
_entity.type
_entity.pdbx_description
1 polymer ?
#
loop_
_entity_poly.entity_id
_entity_poly.type
_entity_poly.pdbx_seq_one_letter_code
_entity_poly.pdbx_strand_id
1 'polypeptide(L)' 'MRTYRPDKKNTELFRLMDKLHECNEEISFYGIGRKHKRLDQIEKNAIEVEKIAYEMQELIKTMRRKCHK' A
#
# COMPACT_ATOMS: atom_id res chain seq x y z
N MET A 1 0.23 15.98 -28.80
CA MET A 1 0.39 15.64 -27.37
C MET A 1 -0.35 14.34 -27.08
N ARG A 2 0.34 13.30 -26.60
CA ARG A 2 -0.26 12.01 -26.24
C ARG A 2 -1.07 12.24 -24.95
N THR A 3 -2.39 12.13 -25.02
CA THR A 3 -3.25 12.31 -23.84
C THR A 3 -2.97 11.20 -22.85
N TYR A 4 -2.29 11.53 -21.76
CA TYR A 4 -2.06 10.61 -20.65
C TYR A 4 -3.40 10.42 -19.93
N ARG A 5 -4.25 9.52 -20.43
CA ARG A 5 -5.42 9.08 -19.66
C ARG A 5 -4.89 8.32 -18.45
N PRO A 6 -5.13 8.77 -17.22
CA PRO A 6 -4.74 7.99 -16.06
C PRO A 6 -5.49 6.66 -16.13
N ASP A 7 -4.75 5.57 -16.31
CA ASP A 7 -5.32 4.23 -16.17
C ASP A 7 -5.79 4.13 -14.71
N LYS A 8 -7.11 3.92 -14.53
CA LYS A 8 -7.73 3.82 -13.20
C LYS A 8 -6.97 2.85 -12.29
N LYS A 9 -6.42 1.77 -12.86
CA LYS A 9 -5.61 0.79 -12.13
C LYS A 9 -4.26 1.35 -11.69
N ASN A 10 -3.61 2.18 -12.51
CA ASN A 10 -2.37 2.84 -12.11
C ASN A 10 -2.61 3.83 -10.97
N THR A 11 -3.69 4.62 -11.04
CA THR A 11 -4.07 5.54 -9.96
C THR A 11 -4.34 4.79 -8.66
N GLU A 12 -5.01 3.64 -8.74
CA GLU A 12 -5.30 2.79 -7.58
C GLU A 12 -4.03 2.15 -7.00
N LEU A 13 -3.08 1.75 -7.86
CA LEU A 13 -1.77 1.25 -7.42
C LEU A 13 -0.96 2.33 -6.70
N PHE A 14 -0.91 3.55 -7.22
CA PHE A 14 -0.21 4.66 -6.55
C PHE A 14 -0.84 4.98 -5.19
N ARG A 15 -2.17 4.99 -5.09
CA ARG A 15 -2.85 5.17 -3.80
C ARG A 15 -2.51 4.09 -2.79
N LEU A 16 -2.36 2.84 -3.23
CA LEU A 16 -1.93 1.75 -2.35
C LEU A 16 -0.48 1.90 -1.91
N MET A 17 0.40 2.38 -2.80
CA MET A 17 1.79 2.70 -2.45
C MET A 17 1.88 3.84 -1.42
N ASP A 18 1.08 4.90 -1.58
CA ASP A 18 1.04 6.01 -0.62
C ASP A 18 0.59 5.53 0.77
N LYS A 19 -0.48 4.73 0.84
CA LYS A 19 -0.94 4.14 2.11
C LYS A 19 0.09 3.22 2.76
N LEU A 20 0.81 2.44 1.95
CA LEU A 20 1.88 1.58 2.43
C LEU A 20 3.01 2.42 3.05
N HIS A 21 3.33 3.56 2.43
CA HIS A 21 4.32 4.50 2.95
C HIS A 21 3.90 5.07 4.31
N GLU A 22 2.66 5.56 4.43
CA GLU A 22 2.12 6.09 5.68
C GLU A 22 2.17 5.04 6.81
N CYS A 23 1.76 3.79 6.55
CA CYS A 23 1.82 2.72 7.54
C CYS A 23 3.25 2.46 8.03
N ASN A 24 4.23 2.53 7.12
CA ASN A 24 5.63 2.30 7.45
C ASN A 24 6.24 3.46 8.25
N GLU A 25 5.87 4.70 7.95
CA GLU A 25 6.23 5.87 8.74
C GLU A 25 5.66 5.77 10.16
N GLU A 26 4.40 5.38 10.30
CA GLU A 26 3.79 5.19 11.61
C GLU A 26 4.47 4.06 12.40
N ILE A 27 4.73 2.89 11.79
CA ILE A 27 5.46 1.79 12.45
C ILE A 27 6.83 2.28 12.92
N SER A 28 7.54 3.05 12.10
CA SER A 28 8.86 3.61 12.44
C SER A 28 8.77 4.59 13.60
N PHE A 29 7.76 5.48 13.58
CA PHE A 29 7.50 6.44 14.64
C PHE A 29 7.19 5.74 15.97
N TYR A 30 6.31 4.74 15.96
CA TYR A 30 5.97 3.98 17.16
C TYR A 30 7.15 3.10 17.58
N GLY A 31 7.90 2.48 16.67
CA GLY A 31 9.03 1.61 16.97
C GLY A 31 10.10 2.27 17.85
N ILE A 32 10.39 3.55 17.62
CA ILE A 32 11.40 4.31 18.38
C ILE A 32 10.82 4.91 19.66
N GLY A 33 9.53 5.26 19.69
CA GLY A 33 8.91 5.97 20.80
C GLY A 33 8.58 5.11 22.03
N ARG A 34 8.82 5.62 23.26
CA ARG A 34 8.36 5.00 24.53
C ARG A 34 6.89 5.34 24.84
N LYS A 35 5.98 5.16 23.89
CA LYS A 35 4.54 5.43 24.09
C LYS A 35 3.82 4.19 24.63
N HIS A 36 2.81 4.39 25.48
CA HIS A 36 1.86 3.35 25.85
C HIS A 36 1.10 2.85 24.61
N LYS A 37 0.80 1.55 24.56
CA LYS A 37 0.11 0.86 23.44
C LYS A 37 0.85 0.85 22.09
N ARG A 38 2.16 1.08 22.11
CA ARG A 38 3.03 1.02 20.93
C ARG A 38 2.91 -0.31 20.18
N LEU A 39 2.97 -1.43 20.90
CA LEU A 39 2.98 -2.76 20.27
C LEU A 39 1.67 -3.03 19.56
N ASP A 40 0.53 -2.71 20.19
CA ASP A 40 -0.80 -2.81 19.58
C ASP A 40 -0.90 -1.99 18.28
N GLN A 41 -0.32 -0.78 18.26
CA GLN A 41 -0.33 0.07 17.07
C GLN A 41 0.59 -0.46 15.97
N ILE A 42 1.76 -1.00 16.32
CA ILE A 42 2.66 -1.67 15.37
C ILE A 42 1.99 -2.91 14.78
N GLU A 43 1.33 -3.73 15.60
CA GLU A 43 0.59 -4.91 15.16
C GLU A 43 -0.55 -4.54 14.21
N LYS A 44 -1.36 -3.54 14.57
CA LYS A 44 -2.43 -3.03 13.70
C LYS A 44 -1.88 -2.59 12.35
N ASN A 45 -0.80 -1.81 12.34
CA ASN A 45 -0.21 -1.30 11.11
C ASN A 45 0.44 -2.44 10.29
N ALA A 46 1.00 -3.46 10.93
CA ALA A 46 1.55 -4.63 10.24
C ALA A 46 0.45 -5.43 9.52
N ILE A 47 -0.72 -5.62 10.16
CA ILE A 47 -1.90 -6.24 9.53
C ILE A 47 -2.37 -5.41 8.32
N GLU A 48 -2.35 -4.08 8.45
CA GLU A 48 -2.76 -3.18 7.37
C GLU A 48 -1.78 -3.20 6.19
N VAL A 49 -0.47 -3.29 6.46
CA VAL A 49 0.58 -3.51 5.45
C VAL A 49 0.36 -4.82 4.70
N GLU A 50 0.05 -5.92 5.39
CA GLU A 50 -0.22 -7.22 4.75
C GLU A 50 -1.43 -7.12 3.80
N LYS A 51 -2.50 -6.46 4.25
CA LYS A 51 -3.69 -6.24 3.42
C LYS A 51 -3.39 -5.40 2.18
N ILE A 52 -2.64 -4.30 2.33
CA ILE A 52 -2.24 -3.45 1.19
C ILE A 52 -1.39 -4.24 0.20
N ALA A 53 -0.43 -5.03 0.70
CA ALA A 53 0.42 -5.87 -0.15
C ALA A 53 -0.41 -6.88 -0.96
N TYR A 54 -1.42 -7.49 -0.35
CA TYR A 54 -2.34 -8.40 -1.04
C TYR A 54 -3.15 -7.69 -2.13
N GLU A 55 -3.72 -6.51 -1.82
CA GLU A 55 -4.47 -5.70 -2.79
C GLU A 55 -3.60 -5.26 -3.97
N MET A 56 -2.35 -4.85 -3.72
CA MET A 56 -1.38 -4.52 -4.77
C MET A 56 -1.07 -5.73 -5.66
N GLN A 57 -0.86 -6.90 -5.06
CA GLN A 57 -0.59 -8.14 -5.82
C GLN A 57 -1.76 -8.50 -6.73
N GLU A 58 -2.99 -8.46 -6.22
CA GLU A 58 -4.18 -8.72 -7.03
C GLU A 58 -4.34 -7.69 -8.15
N LEU A 59 -4.14 -6.41 -7.86
CA LEU A 59 -4.20 -5.34 -8.86
C LEU A 59 -3.17 -5.57 -9.99
N ILE A 60 -1.92 -5.88 -9.64
CA ILE A 60 -0.86 -6.22 -10.58
C ILE A 60 -1.20 -7.46 -11.42
N LYS A 61 -1.76 -8.52 -10.81
CA LYS A 61 -2.23 -9.71 -11.54
C LYS A 61 -3.30 -9.33 -12.57
N THR A 62 -4.27 -8.48 -12.20
CA THR A 62 -5.31 -8.04 -13.15
C THR A 62 -4.77 -7.13 -14.26
N MET A 63 -3.68 -6.41 -14.02
CA MET A 63 -2.99 -5.61 -15.05
C MET A 63 -2.22 -6.51 -16.01
N ARG A 64 -1.45 -7.48 -15.48
CA ARG A 64 -0.68 -8.44 -16.30
C ARG A 64 -1.55 -9.29 -17.23
N ARG A 65 -2.74 -9.73 -16.78
CA ARG A 65 -3.67 -10.53 -17.60
C ARG A 65 -4.18 -9.80 -18.87
N LYS A 66 -4.10 -8.47 -18.94
CA LYS A 66 -4.45 -7.71 -20.17
C LYS A 66 -3.37 -7.72 -21.26
N CYS A 67 -2.13 -8.15 -20.96
CA CYS A 67 -1.03 -8.18 -21.94
C CYS A 67 -0.92 -9.50 -22.74
N HIS A 68 -1.85 -10.44 -22.59
CA HIS A 68 -1.81 -11.77 -23.23
C HIS A 68 -2.94 -12.02 -24.26
N LYS A 69 -3.32 -11.00 -25.04
CA LYS A 69 -4.21 -11.16 -26.20
C LYS A 69 -3.65 -10.47 -27.42
#